data_AF-A0A519KZ04-F1
#
_entry.id   AF-A0A519KZ04-F1
#
_cell.length_a   1.000
_cell.length_b   1.000
_cell.length_c   1.000
_cell.angle_alpha   90.00
_cell.angle_beta   90.00
_cell.angle_gamma   90.00
#
_symmetry.space_group_name_H-M   'P 1'
#
loop_
_entity.id
_entity.type
_entity.pdbx_description
1 polymer ?
#
loop_
_entity_poly.entity_id
_entity_poly.type
_entity_poly.pdbx_seq_one_letter_code
_entity_poly.pdbx_strand_id
1 'polypeptide(L)'
;MPSADPLACRRALREIREIAAVAVLDGARMSGQEALQTIAAIAEWAADAPGAAPPDCADVIRRIDAMIGDTEVEALEDAQAFTLFREVRGLLQGRAS
;
A
#
# COMPACT_ATOMS: atom_id res chain seq x y z
N MET A 1 -8.42 -24.50 -4.72
CA MET A 1 -8.98 -23.20 -4.30
C MET A 1 -8.02 -22.62 -3.30
N PRO A 2 -7.44 -21.42 -3.52
CA PRO A 2 -6.60 -20.82 -2.50
C PRO A 2 -7.48 -20.49 -1.29
N SER A 3 -7.15 -21.14 -0.17
CA SER A 3 -7.80 -20.95 1.12
C SER A 3 -7.62 -19.51 1.55
N ALA A 4 -8.72 -18.87 1.95
CA ALA A 4 -8.70 -17.57 2.59
C ALA A 4 -7.75 -17.56 3.79
N ASP A 5 -6.58 -16.94 3.67
CA ASP A 5 -5.60 -16.90 4.76
C ASP A 5 -5.73 -15.57 5.52
N PRO A 6 -6.27 -15.54 6.76
CA PRO A 6 -6.30 -14.33 7.58
C PRO A 6 -4.90 -13.79 7.93
N LEU A 7 -3.84 -14.57 7.72
CA LEU A 7 -2.45 -14.12 7.81
C LEU A 7 -2.00 -13.37 6.55
N ALA A 8 -2.64 -13.58 5.39
CA ALA A 8 -2.27 -12.92 4.14
C ALA A 8 -2.43 -11.41 4.25
N CYS A 9 -3.57 -10.91 4.74
CA CYS A 9 -3.77 -9.48 4.92
C CYS A 9 -2.74 -8.86 5.88
N ARG A 10 -2.46 -9.53 7.01
CA ARG A 10 -1.48 -9.05 7.99
C ARG A 10 -0.06 -9.03 7.43
N ARG A 11 0.30 -10.01 6.59
CA ARG A 11 1.59 -10.05 5.88
C ARG A 11 1.68 -8.94 4.84
N ALA A 12 0.66 -8.78 4.00
CA ALA A 12 0.58 -7.71 3.01
C ALA A 12 0.73 -6.33 3.68
N LEU A 13 -0.02 -6.07 4.75
CA LEU A 13 0.08 -4.80 5.48
C LEU A 13 1.46 -4.59 6.11
N ARG A 14 2.12 -5.65 6.57
CA ARG A 14 3.49 -5.58 7.08
C ARG A 14 4.47 -5.23 5.96
N GLU A 15 4.39 -5.89 4.82
CA GLU A 15 5.25 -5.64 3.66
C GLU A 15 5.08 -4.20 3.14
N ILE A 16 3.83 -3.74 2.99
CA ILE A 16 3.52 -2.35 2.62
C ILE A 16 4.18 -1.35 3.60
N ARG A 17 4.12 -1.61 4.91
CA ARG A 17 4.77 -0.76 5.92
C ARG A 17 6.29 -0.78 5.81
N GLU A 18 6.89 -1.92 5.55
CA GLU A 18 8.34 -2.05 5.37
C GLU A 18 8.80 -1.28 4.13
N ILE A 19 8.11 -1.42 3.00
CA ILE A 19 8.36 -0.64 1.77
C ILE A 19 8.24 0.86 2.05
N ALA A 20 7.15 1.29 2.70
CA ALA A 20 6.93 2.69 3.01
C ALA A 20 7.97 3.27 4.00
N ALA A 21 8.50 2.45 4.90
CA ALA A 21 9.57 2.85 5.82
C ALA A 21 10.92 2.97 5.12
N VAL A 22 11.22 2.08 4.16
CA VAL A 22 12.49 2.10 3.41
C VAL A 22 12.52 3.25 2.40
N ALA A 23 11.41 3.55 1.73
CA ALA A 23 11.33 4.59 0.70
C ALA A 23 11.61 6.02 1.21
N VAL A 24 11.56 6.25 2.53
CA VAL A 24 11.80 7.56 3.14
C VAL A 24 13.20 7.73 3.71
N LEU A 25 14.03 6.69 3.68
CA LEU A 25 15.39 6.76 4.19
C LEU A 25 16.25 7.58 3.24
N ASP A 26 17.06 8.49 3.80
CA ASP A 26 18.06 9.22 3.02
C ASP A 26 19.03 8.24 2.34
N GLY A 27 19.14 8.33 1.02
CA GLY A 27 19.96 7.41 0.21
C GLY A 27 19.28 6.09 -0.15
N ALA A 28 17.97 5.95 0.07
CA ALA A 28 17.20 4.85 -0.49
C ALA A 28 17.36 4.80 -2.03
N ARG A 29 17.57 3.59 -2.57
CA ARG A 29 17.61 3.38 -4.04
C ARG A 29 16.23 3.39 -4.69
N MET A 30 15.17 3.39 -3.87
CA MET A 30 13.79 3.22 -4.30
C MET A 30 13.11 4.58 -4.37
N SER A 31 12.55 4.92 -5.53
CA SER A 31 11.80 6.16 -5.71
C SER A 31 10.40 6.08 -5.07
N GLY A 32 9.76 7.23 -4.85
CA GLY A 32 8.37 7.26 -4.38
C GLY A 32 7.39 6.58 -5.34
N GLN A 33 7.66 6.66 -6.64
CA GLN A 33 6.89 5.98 -7.69
C GLN A 33 7.06 4.46 -7.63
N GLU A 34 8.29 3.96 -7.49
CA GLU A 34 8.58 2.53 -7.35
C GLU A 34 7.95 1.95 -6.08
N ALA A 35 7.97 2.72 -4.98
CA ALA A 35 7.29 2.37 -3.75
C ALA A 35 5.77 2.27 -3.97
N LEU A 36 5.15 3.24 -4.65
CA LEU A 36 3.71 3.24 -4.94
C LEU A 36 3.29 2.07 -5.82
N GLN A 37 4.03 1.76 -6.88
CA GLN A 37 3.76 0.62 -7.75
C GLN A 37 3.79 -0.70 -6.97
N THR A 38 4.80 -0.86 -6.11
CA THR A 38 4.94 -2.07 -5.29
C THR A 38 3.81 -2.17 -4.26
N ILE A 39 3.46 -1.06 -3.62
CA ILE A 39 2.36 -1.01 -2.65
C ILE A 39 1.02 -1.30 -3.33
N ALA A 40 0.76 -0.76 -4.52
CA ALA A 40 -0.44 -0.99 -5.30
C ALA A 40 -0.62 -2.48 -5.60
N ALA A 41 0.41 -3.13 -6.14
CA ALA A 41 0.36 -4.55 -6.47
C ALA A 41 0.06 -5.44 -5.25
N ILE A 42 0.64 -5.12 -4.09
CA ILE A 42 0.36 -5.86 -2.84
C ILE A 42 -1.06 -5.58 -2.34
N ALA A 43 -1.52 -4.33 -2.43
CA ALA A 43 -2.85 -3.92 -1.97
C ALA A 43 -3.96 -4.53 -2.84
N GLU A 44 -3.82 -4.51 -4.17
CA GLU A 44 -4.75 -5.12 -5.13
C GLU A 44 -4.88 -6.63 -4.86
N TRP A 45 -3.74 -7.33 -4.77
CA TRP A 45 -3.73 -8.76 -4.46
C TRP A 45 -4.39 -9.08 -3.11
N ALA A 46 -4.13 -8.26 -2.09
CA ALA A 46 -4.68 -8.46 -0.76
C ALA A 46 -6.16 -8.05 -0.66
N ALA A 47 -6.64 -7.13 -1.50
CA ALA A 47 -8.02 -6.71 -1.60
C ALA A 47 -8.89 -7.76 -2.30
N ASP A 48 -8.35 -8.43 -3.32
CA ASP A 48 -9.04 -9.50 -4.08
C ASP A 48 -9.02 -10.87 -3.36
N ALA A 49 -8.21 -11.02 -2.30
CA ALA A 49 -8.13 -12.26 -1.53
C ALA A 49 -9.49 -12.61 -0.87
N PRO A 50 -10.12 -13.74 -1.25
CA PRO A 50 -11.46 -14.06 -0.76
C PRO A 50 -11.45 -14.33 0.75
N GLY A 51 -12.12 -13.46 1.52
CA GLY A 51 -12.81 -13.71 2.80
C GLY A 51 -12.07 -14.45 3.93
N ALA A 52 -11.31 -13.72 4.76
CA ALA A 52 -11.04 -14.05 6.18
C ALA A 52 -10.26 -12.94 6.93
N ALA A 53 -9.82 -11.88 6.24
CA ALA A 53 -9.05 -10.82 6.85
C ALA A 53 -9.84 -10.13 7.99
N PRO A 54 -9.20 -9.86 9.14
CA PRO A 54 -9.76 -8.97 10.15
C PRO A 54 -10.24 -7.65 9.52
N PRO A 55 -11.42 -7.13 9.92
CA PRO A 55 -12.04 -5.97 9.25
C PRO A 55 -11.13 -4.73 9.28
N ASP A 56 -10.38 -4.53 10.36
CA ASP A 56 -9.38 -3.48 10.49
C ASP A 56 -8.25 -3.57 9.45
N CYS A 57 -7.78 -4.79 9.16
CA CYS A 57 -6.77 -5.02 8.14
C CYS A 57 -7.33 -4.82 6.73
N ALA A 58 -8.50 -5.40 6.47
CA ALA A 58 -9.18 -5.29 5.18
C ALA A 58 -9.56 -3.84 4.83
N ASP A 59 -9.96 -3.04 5.83
CA ASP A 59 -10.30 -1.63 5.64
C ASP A 59 -9.09 -0.79 5.23
N VAL A 60 -7.92 -1.02 5.84
CA VAL A 60 -6.69 -0.31 5.48
C VAL A 60 -6.25 -0.68 4.07
N ILE A 61 -6.22 -1.99 3.75
CA ILE A 61 -5.84 -2.46 2.41
C ILE A 61 -6.76 -1.89 1.33
N ARG A 62 -8.08 -1.94 1.52
CA ARG A 62 -9.05 -1.38 0.55
C ARG A 62 -8.91 0.12 0.37
N ARG A 63 -8.57 0.87 1.43
CA ARG A 63 -8.32 2.31 1.32
C ARG A 63 -7.02 2.61 0.55
N ILE A 64 -5.98 1.82 0.76
CA ILE A 64 -4.72 1.94 0.00
C ILE A 64 -4.98 1.62 -1.48
N ASP A 65 -5.69 0.52 -1.74
CA ASP A 65 -6.08 0.10 -3.09
C ASP A 65 -6.91 1.19 -3.78
N ALA A 66 -7.94 1.73 -3.14
CA ALA A 66 -8.72 2.83 -3.71
C ALA A 66 -7.92 4.12 -3.94
N MET A 67 -6.94 4.44 -3.09
CA MET A 67 -6.10 5.62 -3.26
C MET A 67 -5.15 5.50 -4.46
N ILE A 68 -4.61 4.30 -4.72
CA ILE A 68 -3.58 4.10 -5.73
C ILE A 68 -4.14 3.52 -7.03
N GLY A 69 -5.10 2.60 -6.95
CA GLY A 69 -5.65 1.83 -8.06
C GLY A 69 -6.38 2.67 -9.12
N ASP A 70 -7.00 3.79 -8.73
CA ASP A 70 -7.60 4.74 -9.67
C ASP A 70 -6.56 5.71 -10.27
N THR A 71 -5.32 5.67 -9.82
CA THR A 71 -4.25 6.58 -10.23
C THR A 71 -3.28 5.88 -11.19
N GLU A 72 -3.05 6.47 -12.36
CA GLU A 72 -1.99 6.03 -13.27
C GLU A 72 -0.62 6.46 -12.69
N VAL A 73 -0.09 5.68 -11.76
CA VAL A 73 1.16 5.97 -11.02
C VAL A 73 2.34 6.21 -11.96
N GLU A 74 2.35 5.55 -13.13
CA GLU A 74 3.37 5.72 -14.16
C GLU A 74 3.36 7.09 -14.84
N ALA A 75 2.20 7.76 -14.86
CA ALA A 75 2.04 9.09 -15.44
C ALA A 75 2.27 10.22 -14.42
N LEU A 76 2.44 9.89 -13.13
CA LEU A 76 2.70 10.89 -12.10
C LEU A 76 4.13 11.44 -12.20
N GLU A 77 4.25 12.75 -12.06
CA GLU A 77 5.55 13.37 -11.81
C GLU A 77 6.06 13.01 -10.40
N ASP A 78 7.38 13.02 -10.21
CA ASP A 78 8.03 12.67 -8.94
C ASP A 78 7.42 13.37 -7.71
N ALA A 79 7.08 14.66 -7.83
CA ALA A 79 6.47 15.44 -6.76
C ALA A 79 5.03 14.97 -6.44
N GLN A 80 4.28 14.57 -7.47
CA GLN A 80 2.91 14.06 -7.34
C GLN A 80 2.93 12.65 -6.73
N ALA A 81 3.81 11.78 -7.23
CA ALA A 81 4.06 10.46 -6.67
C ALA A 81 4.51 10.55 -5.20
N PHE A 82 5.40 11.48 -4.87
CA PHE A 82 5.84 11.68 -3.48
C PHE A 82 4.70 12.19 -2.58
N THR A 83 3.80 13.03 -3.10
CA THR A 83 2.62 13.51 -2.37
C THR A 83 1.66 12.36 -2.07
N LEU A 84 1.28 11.58 -3.09
CA LEU A 84 0.41 10.41 -2.93
C LEU A 84 1.05 9.38 -1.97
N PHE A 85 2.35 9.15 -2.10
CA PHE A 85 3.09 8.27 -1.19
C PHE A 85 3.04 8.74 0.27
N ARG A 86 3.10 10.06 0.52
CA ARG A 86 2.95 10.61 1.89
C ARG A 86 1.55 10.38 2.46
N GLU A 87 0.52 10.47 1.64
CA GLU A 87 -0.87 10.20 2.04
C GLU A 87 -1.07 8.73 2.41
N VAL A 88 -0.59 7.81 1.56
CA VAL A 88 -0.58 6.36 1.83
C VAL A 88 0.15 6.07 3.15
N ARG A 89 1.30 6.72 3.38
CA ARG A 89 2.04 6.56 4.64
C ARG A 89 1.28 7.10 5.86
N GLY A 90 0.53 8.20 5.70
CA GLY A 90 -0.33 8.75 6.75
C GLY A 90 -1.42 7.75 7.16
N LEU A 91 -2.07 7.13 6.17
CA LEU A 91 -3.07 6.07 6.38
C LEU A 91 -2.48 4.87 7.14
N LEU A 92 -1.28 4.41 6.76
CA LEU A 92 -0.58 3.30 7.43
C LEU A 92 -0.25 3.57 8.91
N GLN A 93 -0.05 4.84 9.27
CA GLN A 93 0.25 5.29 10.63
C GLN A 93 -1.00 5.52 11.49
N GLY A 94 -2.21 5.33 10.94
CA GLY A 94 -3.46 5.64 11.62
C GLY A 94 -3.72 7.16 11.75
N ARG A 95 -2.94 7.99 11.05
CA ARG A 95 -3.24 9.42 10.85
C ARG A 95 -4.20 9.53 9.66
N ALA A 96 -5.42 9.04 9.83
CA ALA A 96 -6.52 9.46 8.99
C ALA A 96 -6.84 10.91 9.37
N SER A 97 -6.77 11.83 8.41
CA SER A 97 -7.34 13.17 8.56
C SER A 97 -8.86 13.09 8.46
#